data_AF-A0A1N5YY67-F1
#
_entry.id   AF-A0A1N5YY67-F1
#
_cell.length_a   1.000
_cell.length_b   1.000
_cell.length_c   1.000
_cell.angle_alpha   90.00
_cell.angle_beta   90.00
_cell.angle_gamma   90.00
#
_symmetry.space_group_name_H-M   'P 1'
#
loop_
_entity.id
_entity.type
_entity.pdbx_description
1 polymer ?
#
loop_
_entity_poly.entity_id
_entity_poly.type
_entity_poly.pdbx_seq_one_letter_code
_entity_poly.pdbx_strand_id
1 'polypeptide(L)' 'MDDGPVTPALVLWTAKRVITQHREPAQDSRATGRCAQCRDAGCDMLSWAVGVVKAHRLAANAQAESGS' A
#
# COMPACT_ATOMS: atom_id res chain seq x y z
N MET A 1 -8.07 -21.62 8.43
CA MET A 1 -6.94 -20.76 8.85
C MET A 1 -7.58 -19.50 9.38
N ASP A 2 -7.33 -19.15 10.64
CA ASP A 2 -7.83 -17.92 11.22
C ASP A 2 -6.88 -16.82 10.73
N ASP A 3 -7.24 -16.14 9.64
CA ASP A 3 -6.61 -14.88 9.26
C ASP A 3 -6.90 -13.92 10.41
N GLY A 4 -5.99 -13.88 11.38
CA GLY A 4 -6.15 -13.13 12.63
C GLY A 4 -6.58 -11.68 12.40
N PRO A 5 -7.03 -10.98 13.46
CA PRO A 5 -7.73 -9.71 13.31
C PRO A 5 -6.95 -8.73 12.43
N VAL A 6 -7.64 -8.18 11.44
CA VAL A 6 -7.06 -7.16 10.54
C VAL A 6 -6.76 -5.92 11.37
N THR A 7 -5.49 -5.74 11.73
CA THR A 7 -5.05 -4.58 12.51
C THR A 7 -4.73 -3.39 11.61
N PRO A 8 -4.86 -2.14 12.11
CA PRO A 8 -4.42 -0.95 11.37
C PRO A 8 -2.95 -1.01 10.93
N ALA A 9 -2.09 -1.63 11.73
CA ALA A 9 -0.68 -1.85 11.40
C ALA A 9 -0.51 -2.81 10.22
N LEU A 10 -1.29 -3.90 10.19
CA LEU A 10 -1.28 -4.85 9.08
C LEU A 10 -1.79 -4.20 7.79
N VAL A 11 -2.84 -3.39 7.86
CA VAL A 11 -3.37 -2.63 6.71
C VAL A 11 -2.31 -1.68 6.15
N LEU A 12 -1.62 -0.91 7.00
CA LEU A 12 -0.55 -0.02 6.58
C LEU A 12 0.63 -0.78 5.95
N TRP A 13 1.03 -1.90 6.55
CA TRP A 13 2.11 -2.74 6.02
C TRP A 13 1.76 -3.27 4.62
N THR A 14 0.54 -3.78 4.44
CA THR A 14 0.06 -4.28 3.16
C THR A 14 0.03 -3.19 2.09
N ALA A 15 -0.47 -1.99 2.43
CA ALA A 15 -0.46 -0.85 1.52
C ALA A 15 0.96 -0.47 1.08
N LYS A 16 1.93 -0.41 2.00
CA LYS A 16 3.33 -0.15 1.66
C LYS A 16 3.90 -1.21 0.73
N ARG A 17 3.59 -2.50 0.98
CA ARG A 17 4.04 -3.61 0.14
C ARG A 17 3.51 -3.50 -1.29
N VAL A 18 2.22 -3.20 -1.44
CA VAL A 18 1.60 -2.97 -2.77
C VAL A 18 2.33 -1.86 -3.52
N ILE A 19 2.59 -0.72 -2.86
CA ILE A 19 3.31 0.40 -3.49
C ILE A 19 4.71 -0.03 -3.92
N THR A 20 5.46 -0.72 -3.06
CA THR A 20 6.81 -1.20 -3.40
C THR A 20 6.80 -2.11 -4.62
N GLN A 21 5.86 -3.07 -4.68
CA GLN A 21 5.72 -3.99 -5.81
C GLN A 21 5.42 -3.27 -7.14
N HIS A 22 4.81 -2.09 -7.09
CA HIS A 22 4.56 -1.26 -8.27
C HIS A 22 5.74 -0.36 -8.65
N ARG A 23 6.71 -0.14 -7.75
CA ARG A 23 7.92 0.66 -8.01
C ARG A 23 9.10 -0.20 -8.47
N GLU A 24 9.07 -1.51 -8.22
CA GLU A 24 10.11 -2.43 -8.67
C GLU A 24 10.14 -2.49 -10.22
N PRO A 25 11.32 -2.31 -10.86
CA PRO A 25 11.44 -2.42 -12.31
C PRO A 25 11.16 -3.85 -12.77
N ALA A 26 10.68 -3.98 -14.02
CA ALA A 26 10.49 -5.30 -14.64
C ALA A 26 11.83 -6.05 -14.65
N GLN A 27 11.83 -7.30 -14.20
CA GLN A 27 13.01 -8.18 -14.22
C GLN A 27 12.71 -9.34 -15.18
N ASP A 28 13.66 -9.78 -16.00
CA ASP A 28 13.45 -10.87 -16.98
C ASP A 28 12.85 -12.15 -16.36
N SER A 29 13.15 -12.45 -15.09
CA SER A 29 12.62 -13.62 -14.36
C SER A 29 11.24 -13.40 -13.73
N ARG A 30 10.74 -12.16 -13.70
CA ARG A 30 9.39 -11.79 -13.27
C ARG A 30 8.81 -10.90 -14.35
N ALA A 31 8.10 -11.51 -15.29
CA ALA A 31 7.33 -10.82 -16.32
C ALA A 31 6.26 -9.93 -15.68
N THR A 32 6.65 -8.79 -15.12
CA THR A 32 5.82 -7.68 -14.64
C THR A 32 6.67 -6.64 -13.87
N GLY A 33 7.04 -5.55 -14.54
CA GLY A 33 7.28 -4.23 -13.89
C GLY A 33 5.97 -3.42 -13.79
N ARG A 34 4.86 -4.13 -13.71
CA ARG A 34 3.46 -3.70 -13.84
C ARG A 34 2.69 -4.69 -12.98
N CYS A 35 1.93 -4.33 -11.94
CA CYS A 35 1.30 -5.35 -11.09
C CYS A 35 0.68 -6.51 -11.92
N ALA A 36 1.11 -7.75 -11.65
CA ALA A 36 0.68 -8.95 -12.40
C ALA A 36 -0.83 -9.15 -12.42
N GLN A 37 -1.51 -8.53 -11.47
CA GLN A 37 -2.96 -8.52 -11.34
C GLN A 37 -3.65 -7.43 -12.19
N CYS A 38 -2.96 -6.35 -12.55
CA CYS A 38 -3.57 -5.11 -13.08
C CYS A 38 -3.18 -4.76 -14.53
N ARG A 39 -2.10 -5.33 -15.12
CA ARG A 39 -1.68 -5.11 -16.52
C ARG A 39 -1.81 -3.66 -17.05
N ASP A 40 -1.53 -2.65 -16.22
CA ASP A 40 -1.60 -1.20 -16.52
C ASP A 40 -2.97 -0.55 -16.69
N ALA A 41 -4.08 -1.28 -16.58
CA ALA A 41 -5.40 -0.66 -16.50
C ALA A 41 -5.63 -0.21 -15.05
N GLY A 42 -5.18 1.00 -14.70
CA GLY A 42 -5.47 1.71 -13.43
C GLY A 42 -5.63 0.79 -12.22
N CYS A 43 -4.52 0.41 -11.57
CA CYS A 43 -4.60 -0.58 -10.50
C CYS A 43 -5.31 -0.01 -9.27
N ASP A 44 -6.58 -0.38 -9.07
CA ASP A 44 -7.39 0.01 -7.91
C ASP A 44 -6.68 -0.31 -6.59
N MET A 45 -5.91 -1.39 -6.57
CA MET A 45 -5.11 -1.77 -5.42
C MET A 45 -3.98 -0.76 -5.13
N LEU A 46 -3.34 -0.19 -6.17
CA LEU A 46 -2.37 0.88 -5.98
C LEU A 46 -3.05 2.16 -5.49
N SER A 47 -4.19 2.52 -6.08
CA SER A 47 -4.99 3.69 -5.67
C SER A 47 -5.42 3.60 -4.21
N TRP A 48 -5.91 2.43 -3.79
CA TRP A 48 -6.22 2.12 -2.39
C TRP A 48 -4.99 2.25 -1.50
N ALA A 49 -3.86 1.65 -1.87
CA ALA A 49 -2.64 1.64 -1.06
C ALA A 49 -2.09 3.06 -0.84
N VAL A 50 -2.10 3.91 -1.88
CA VAL A 50 -1.73 5.32 -1.77
C VAL A 50 -2.69 6.07 -0.83
N GLY A 51 -3.99 5.80 -0.94
CA GLY A 51 -5.01 6.36 -0.04
C GLY A 51 -4.77 6.03 1.43
N VAL A 52 -4.49 4.75 1.75
CA VAL A 52 -4.19 4.29 3.11
C VAL A 52 -2.95 4.98 3.68
N VAL A 53 -1.85 5.05 2.92
CA VAL A 53 -0.62 5.70 3.40
C VAL A 53 -0.84 7.20 3.60
N LYS A 54 -1.60 7.87 2.73
CA LYS A 54 -1.95 9.29 2.89
C LYS A 54 -2.79 9.52 4.15
N ALA A 55 -3.83 8.73 4.36
CA ALA A 55 -4.68 8.83 5.55
C ALA A 55 -3.89 8.60 6.84
N HIS A 56 -3.00 7.61 6.86
CA HIS A 56 -2.14 7.37 8.03
C HIS A 56 -1.20 8.55 8.33
N ARG A 57 -0.65 9.21 7.30
CA ARG A 57 0.18 10.42 7.49
C ARG A 57 -0.62 11.59 8.04
N LEU A 58 -1.83 11.82 7.52
CA LEU A 58 -2.71 12.87 8.01
C LEU A 58 -3.11 12.63 9.47
N ALA A 59 -3.44 11.39 9.83
CA ALA A 59 -3.75 11.03 11.20
C ALA A 59 -2.54 11.24 12.13
N ALA A 60 -1.33 10.84 11.71
CA ALA A 60 -0.12 11.05 12.50
C ALA A 60 0.18 12.54 12.73
N ASN A 61 -0.03 13.39 11.72
CA ASN A 61 0.15 14.84 11.84
C ASN A 61 -0.88 15.45 12.80
N ALA A 62 -2.16 15.10 12.67
CA ALA A 62 -3.22 15.60 13.55
C ALA A 62 -2.98 15.23 15.03
N GLN A 63 -2.43 14.04 15.28
CA GLN A 63 -2.04 13.60 16.63
C GLN A 63 -0.87 14.43 17.19
N ALA A 64 0.10 14.81 16.34
CA ALA A 64 1.21 15.66 16.75
C ALA A 64 0.76 17.10 17.09
N GLU A 65 -0.21 17.64 16.34
CA GLU A 65 -0.77 18.97 16.57
C GLU A 65 -1.67 19.04 17.82
N SER A 66 -2.33 17.94 18.18
CA SER A 66 -3.22 17.87 19.35
C SER A 66 -2.49 17.65 20.69
N GLY A 67 -1.20 17.31 20.64
CA GLY A 67 -0.36 17.05 21.82
C GLY A 67 0.59 18.19 22.20
N SER A 68 0.44 19.37 21.59
CA SER A 68 1.25 20.57 21.87
C SER A 68 0.51 21.60 22.73
#